data_AF-A0A174G3B8-F1
#
_entry.id   AF-A0A174G3B8-F1
#
_cell.length_a   1.000
_cell.length_b   1.000
_cell.length_c   1.000
_cell.angle_alpha   90.00
_cell.angle_beta   90.00
_cell.angle_gamma   90.00
#
_symmetry.space_group_name_H-M   'P 1'
#
loop_
_entity.id
_entity.type
_entity.pdbx_description
1 polymer ?
#
loop_
_entity_poly.entity_id
_entity_poly.type
_entity_poly.pdbx_seq_one_letter_code
_entity_poly.pdbx_strand_id
1 'polypeptide(L)'
;MQKNRFQYYIKGYRYAPESFHAFKGLSGHRPVEIPLSDSQRQQMGYLCVTQSGKAAIDYVKRIERARARKPKSFVTYGFQVREDPRRYVYAPSLRCRPDAPLTERLGILRELRAQFALDGGRVEQLTECKLDGRFRPANVRRRYVTADLNRPVVVHLRAA
;
A
#
# COMPACT_ATOMS: atom_id res chain seq x y z
N MET A 1 31.89 7.70 4.63
CA MET A 1 30.42 7.89 4.67
C MET A 1 29.82 7.02 5.77
N GLN A 2 29.55 7.57 6.97
CA GLN A 2 28.81 6.83 7.99
C GLN A 2 27.40 6.55 7.45
N LYS A 3 27.04 5.27 7.27
CA LYS A 3 25.66 4.89 6.97
C LYS A 3 24.78 5.41 8.11
N ASN A 4 23.84 6.31 7.82
CA ASN A 4 22.80 6.76 8.75
C ASN A 4 22.02 5.55 9.29
N ARG A 5 22.54 4.91 10.34
CA ARG A 5 21.95 3.74 10.97
C ARG A 5 20.98 4.23 12.03
N PHE A 6 19.72 3.83 11.89
CA PHE A 6 18.73 3.99 12.94
C PHE A 6 19.22 3.30 14.22
N GLN A 7 19.27 4.07 15.30
CA GLN A 7 19.54 3.59 16.65
C GLN A 7 18.21 3.30 17.34
N TYR A 8 18.17 2.18 18.06
CA TYR A 8 17.01 1.72 18.82
C TYR A 8 17.36 1.75 20.29
N TYR A 9 16.43 2.26 21.10
CA TYR A 9 16.58 2.35 22.55
C TYR A 9 15.34 1.80 23.21
N ILE A 10 15.51 1.12 24.33
CA ILE A 10 14.41 0.67 25.18
C ILE A 10 14.65 1.27 26.55
N LYS A 11 13.62 1.89 27.12
CA LYS A 11 13.64 2.43 28.48
C LYS A 11 12.51 1.78 29.26
N GLY A 12 12.75 1.46 30.51
CA GLY A 12 11.76 0.88 31.40
C GLY A 12 12.38 0.44 32.72
N TYR A 13 11.55 0.30 33.73
CA TYR A 13 11.94 -0.19 35.03
C TYR A 13 11.74 -1.70 35.10
N ARG A 14 12.76 -2.40 35.64
CA ARG A 14 12.75 -3.87 35.77
C ARG A 14 11.52 -4.40 36.53
N TYR A 15 11.05 -3.65 37.52
CA TYR A 15 9.94 -4.03 38.41
C TYR A 15 8.59 -3.46 37.97
N ALA A 16 8.53 -2.72 36.86
CA ALA A 16 7.29 -2.18 36.30
C ALA A 16 7.23 -2.49 34.80
N PRO A 17 6.76 -3.69 34.39
CA PRO A 17 6.77 -4.11 32.99
C PRO A 17 5.93 -3.21 32.06
N GLU A 18 4.92 -2.51 32.60
CA GLU A 18 4.13 -1.49 31.90
C GLU A 18 4.96 -0.29 31.45
N SER A 19 6.08 -0.01 32.13
CA SER A 19 6.92 1.17 31.88
C SER A 19 7.90 1.01 30.72
N PHE A 20 7.87 -0.13 30.02
CA PHE A 20 8.79 -0.38 28.91
C PHE A 20 8.31 0.31 27.62
N HIS A 21 9.11 1.25 27.14
CA HIS A 21 8.92 1.98 25.89
C HIS A 21 10.11 1.82 24.95
N ALA A 22 9.82 1.69 23.66
CA ALA A 22 10.83 1.60 22.60
C ALA A 22 10.90 2.90 21.82
N PHE A 23 12.12 3.32 21.47
CA PHE A 23 12.39 4.53 20.73
C PHE A 23 13.32 4.24 19.55
N LYS A 24 13.18 5.02 18.49
CA LYS A 24 13.99 4.94 17.28
C LYS A 24 14.36 6.32 16.78
N GLY A 25 15.64 6.52 16.47
CA GLY A 25 16.14 7.79 15.98
C GLY A 25 17.36 7.62 15.09
N LEU A 26 17.64 8.66 14.31
CA LEU A 26 18.94 8.82 13.67
C LEU A 26 19.94 9.39 14.69
N SER A 27 21.22 9.04 14.54
CA SER A 27 22.28 9.59 15.39
C SER A 27 22.26 11.12 15.35
N GLY A 28 22.13 11.78 16.50
CA GLY A 28 22.06 13.24 16.62
C GLY A 28 20.64 13.84 16.59
N HIS A 29 19.61 13.04 16.32
CA HIS A 29 18.21 13.49 16.37
C HIS A 29 17.49 12.92 17.61
N ARG A 30 16.50 13.66 18.12
CA ARG A 30 15.64 13.16 19.19
C ARG A 30 14.92 11.89 18.71
N PRO A 31 15.07 10.76 19.42
CA PRO A 31 14.45 9.52 19.01
C PRO A 31 12.93 9.60 19.24
N VAL A 32 12.17 9.07 18.29
CA VAL A 32 10.71 9.02 18.32
C VAL A 32 10.26 7.72 18.95
N GLU A 33 9.22 7.76 19.79
CA GLU A 33 8.63 6.57 20.38
C GLU A 33 7.97 5.70 19.30
N ILE A 34 8.24 4.39 19.36
CA ILE A 34 7.57 3.41 18.50
C ILE A 34 6.24 3.07 19.19
N PRO A 35 5.08 3.32 18.57
CA PRO A 35 3.81 3.02 19.20
C PRO A 35 3.65 1.50 19.31
N LEU A 36 3.61 0.93 20.51
CA LEU A 36 3.40 -0.50 20.77
C LEU A 36 2.08 -0.70 21.51
N SER A 37 1.38 -1.81 21.24
CA SER A 37 0.23 -2.20 22.09
C SER A 37 0.70 -2.67 23.47
N ASP A 38 -0.19 -2.70 24.45
CA ASP A 38 0.13 -3.16 25.82
C ASP A 38 0.74 -4.56 25.84
N SER A 39 0.15 -5.49 25.08
CA SER A 39 0.69 -6.84 24.90
C SER A 39 2.09 -6.86 24.25
N GLN A 40 2.35 -5.98 23.28
CA GLN A 40 3.67 -5.86 22.64
C GLN A 40 4.70 -5.27 23.61
N ARG A 41 4.30 -4.29 24.44
CA ARG A 41 5.13 -3.71 25.49
C ARG A 41 5.50 -4.73 26.56
N GLN A 42 4.52 -5.48 27.04
CA GLN A 42 4.73 -6.55 28.03
C GLN A 42 5.70 -7.61 27.49
N GLN A 43 5.48 -8.10 26.27
CA GLN A 43 6.36 -9.10 25.65
C GLN A 43 7.79 -8.56 25.45
N MET A 44 7.92 -7.31 24.99
CA MET A 44 9.22 -6.66 24.84
C MET A 44 9.93 -6.51 26.19
N GLY A 45 9.22 -6.06 27.24
CA GLY A 45 9.76 -5.93 28.59
C GLY A 45 10.21 -7.27 29.17
N TYR A 46 9.40 -8.32 29.00
CA TYR A 46 9.76 -9.68 29.38
C TYR A 46 11.06 -10.15 28.70
N LEU A 47 11.20 -9.94 27.38
CA LEU A 47 12.42 -10.28 26.64
C LEU A 47 13.64 -9.47 27.12
N CYS A 48 13.43 -8.21 27.50
CA CYS A 48 14.49 -7.33 28.00
C CYS A 48 15.02 -7.81 29.36
N VAL A 49 14.15 -8.33 30.22
CA VAL A 49 14.51 -8.81 31.58
C VAL A 49 15.04 -10.25 31.56
N THR A 50 14.47 -11.14 30.75
CA THR A 50 14.78 -12.58 30.79
C THR A 50 15.88 -13.03 29.85
N GLN A 51 16.03 -12.37 28.68
CA GLN A 51 17.00 -12.77 27.67
C GLN A 51 18.10 -11.72 27.52
N SER A 52 17.81 -10.63 26.82
CA SER A 52 18.75 -9.53 26.62
C SER A 52 18.05 -8.33 25.97
N GLY A 53 18.62 -7.13 26.16
CA GLY A 53 18.18 -5.94 25.44
C GLY A 53 18.23 -6.10 23.92
N LYS A 54 19.17 -6.90 23.39
CA LYS A 54 19.25 -7.20 21.95
C LYS A 54 18.05 -7.99 21.45
N ALA A 55 17.60 -9.01 22.20
CA ALA A 55 16.42 -9.80 21.87
C ALA A 55 15.15 -8.93 21.84
N ALA A 56 15.00 -8.03 22.80
CA ALA A 56 13.90 -7.06 22.83
C ALA A 56 13.94 -6.09 21.62
N ILE A 57 15.12 -5.58 21.25
CA ILE A 57 15.28 -4.74 20.05
C ILE A 57 14.94 -5.52 18.77
N ASP A 58 15.35 -6.78 18.65
CA ASP A 58 15.06 -7.60 17.48
C ASP A 58 13.57 -7.93 17.37
N TYR A 59 12.87 -8.08 18.50
CA TYR A 59 11.41 -8.19 18.56
C TYR A 59 10.73 -6.90 18.07
N VAL A 60 11.16 -5.73 18.54
CA VAL A 60 10.63 -4.43 18.07
C VAL A 60 10.85 -4.25 16.57
N LYS A 61 12.04 -4.57 16.06
CA LYS A 61 12.32 -4.54 14.61
C LYS A 61 11.42 -5.49 13.84
N ARG A 62 11.09 -6.66 14.39
CA ARG A 62 10.17 -7.63 13.77
C ARG A 62 8.77 -7.03 13.64
N ILE A 63 8.28 -6.34 14.66
CA ILE A 63 6.99 -5.63 14.63
C ILE A 63 7.00 -4.52 13.57
N GLU A 64 8.02 -3.67 13.56
CA GLU A 64 8.13 -2.61 12.55
C GLU A 64 8.18 -3.18 11.13
N ARG A 65 8.95 -4.25 10.91
CA ARG A 65 8.97 -4.94 9.62
C ARG A 65 7.61 -5.55 9.28
N ALA A 66 6.92 -6.16 10.24
CA ALA A 66 5.58 -6.71 10.02
C ALA A 66 4.58 -5.60 9.67
N ARG A 67 4.67 -4.43 10.31
CA ARG A 67 3.85 -3.25 9.98
C ARG A 67 4.17 -2.70 8.59
N ALA A 68 5.44 -2.62 8.22
CA ALA A 68 5.87 -2.22 6.88
C ALA A 68 5.44 -3.23 5.80
N ARG A 69 5.43 -4.53 6.16
CA ARG A 69 4.99 -5.64 5.31
C ARG A 69 3.47 -5.84 5.28
N LYS A 70 2.68 -5.21 6.15
CA LYS A 70 1.22 -5.33 6.08
C LYS A 70 0.80 -4.94 4.66
N PRO A 71 0.12 -5.83 3.91
CA PRO A 71 -0.26 -5.53 2.55
C PRO A 71 -1.10 -4.26 2.59
N LYS A 72 -0.63 -3.23 1.89
CA LYS A 72 -1.39 -2.00 1.78
C LYS A 72 -2.60 -2.34 0.92
N SER A 73 -3.74 -2.55 1.55
CA SER A 73 -5.01 -2.59 0.84
C SER A 73 -5.29 -1.18 0.36
N PHE A 74 -5.76 -1.09 -0.87
CA PHE A 74 -6.19 0.15 -1.50
C PHE A 74 -7.58 -0.06 -2.08
N VAL A 75 -8.29 1.04 -2.24
CA VAL A 75 -9.58 1.07 -2.93
C VAL A 75 -9.41 2.00 -4.12
N THR A 76 -9.90 1.55 -5.27
CA THR A 76 -10.07 2.37 -6.46
C THR A 76 -11.50 2.21 -6.96
N TYR A 77 -11.88 3.07 -7.88
CA TYR A 77 -13.14 2.98 -8.60
C TYR A 77 -12.90 2.46 -10.01
N GLY A 78 -13.91 1.84 -10.58
CA GLY A 78 -13.96 1.41 -11.96
C GLY A 78 -15.34 1.61 -12.55
N PHE A 79 -15.48 1.25 -13.81
CA PHE A 79 -16.74 1.30 -14.54
C PHE A 79 -17.00 -0.04 -15.22
N GLN A 80 -18.25 -0.49 -15.24
CA GLN A 80 -18.63 -1.68 -15.99
C GLN A 80 -18.38 -1.49 -17.48
N VAL A 81 -18.05 -2.56 -18.18
CA VAL A 81 -17.90 -2.56 -19.63
C VAL A 81 -19.30 -2.67 -20.26
N ARG A 82 -19.58 -1.85 -21.29
CA ARG A 82 -20.89 -1.86 -21.99
C ARG A 82 -21.13 -3.18 -22.71
N GLU A 83 -20.08 -3.73 -23.30
CA GLU A 83 -20.13 -4.96 -24.08
C GLU A 83 -20.33 -6.21 -23.20
N ASP A 84 -19.81 -6.20 -21.96
CA ASP A 84 -19.94 -7.30 -21.01
C ASP A 84 -20.09 -6.78 -19.57
N PRO A 85 -21.29 -6.83 -18.96
CA PRO A 85 -21.56 -6.30 -17.64
C PRO A 85 -20.83 -7.04 -16.51
N ARG A 86 -20.24 -8.22 -16.78
CA ARG A 86 -19.42 -8.95 -15.81
C ARG A 86 -17.99 -8.41 -15.73
N ARG A 87 -17.58 -7.60 -16.70
CA ARG A 87 -16.25 -6.98 -16.76
C ARG A 87 -16.32 -5.53 -16.34
N TYR A 88 -15.22 -5.03 -15.80
CA TYR A 88 -15.05 -3.65 -15.43
C TYR A 88 -13.63 -3.19 -15.74
N VAL A 89 -13.49 -1.90 -16.00
CA VAL A 89 -12.19 -1.24 -16.18
C VAL A 89 -11.96 -0.35 -14.96
N TYR A 90 -10.72 -0.31 -14.48
CA TYR A 90 -10.30 0.57 -13.40
C TYR A 90 -8.88 1.07 -13.66
N ALA A 91 -8.50 2.16 -13.00
CA ALA A 91 -7.17 2.74 -13.10
C ALA A 91 -6.36 2.44 -11.82
N PRO A 92 -5.33 1.57 -11.86
CA PRO A 92 -4.52 1.24 -10.68
C PRO A 92 -3.74 2.43 -10.10
N SER A 93 -3.48 3.46 -10.92
CA SER A 93 -2.79 4.69 -10.55
C SER A 93 -3.62 5.57 -9.61
N LEU A 94 -4.94 5.61 -9.81
CA LEU A 94 -5.88 6.39 -9.00
C LEU A 94 -6.46 5.52 -7.89
N ARG A 95 -5.88 5.59 -6.70
CA ARG A 95 -6.31 4.76 -5.55
C ARG A 95 -6.11 5.48 -4.23
N CYS A 96 -6.97 5.19 -3.27
CA CYS A 96 -6.91 5.68 -1.91
C CYS A 96 -6.83 4.53 -0.91
N ARG A 97 -6.58 4.84 0.36
CA ARG A 97 -6.69 3.83 1.41
C ARG A 97 -8.16 3.49 1.72
N PRO A 98 -8.46 2.28 2.21
CA PRO A 98 -9.83 1.88 2.57
C PRO A 98 -10.46 2.66 3.72
N ASP A 99 -9.67 3.42 4.48
CA ASP A 99 -10.07 4.32 5.57
C ASP A 99 -10.10 5.79 5.15
N ALA A 100 -9.76 6.10 3.89
CA ALA A 100 -9.75 7.46 3.38
C ALA A 100 -11.14 8.12 3.48
N PRO A 101 -11.20 9.45 3.74
CA PRO A 101 -12.45 10.18 3.88
C PRO A 101 -13.27 10.14 2.58
N LEU A 102 -14.58 10.29 2.69
CA LEU A 102 -15.50 10.22 1.55
C LEU A 102 -15.13 11.21 0.45
N THR A 103 -14.67 12.41 0.81
CA THR A 103 -14.24 13.45 -0.14
C THR A 103 -13.12 12.97 -1.06
N GLU A 104 -12.12 12.27 -0.53
CA GLU A 104 -10.99 11.74 -1.30
C GLU A 104 -11.46 10.64 -2.26
N ARG A 105 -12.34 9.75 -1.78
CA ARG A 105 -12.94 8.68 -2.59
C ARG A 105 -13.76 9.22 -3.75
N LEU A 106 -14.60 10.21 -3.49
CA LEU A 106 -15.41 10.87 -4.51
C LEU A 106 -14.53 11.66 -5.49
N GLY A 107 -13.43 12.26 -5.00
CA GLY A 107 -12.42 12.90 -5.84
C GLY A 107 -11.85 11.93 -6.87
N ILE A 108 -11.43 10.73 -6.42
CA ILE A 108 -10.93 9.67 -7.32
C ILE A 108 -11.97 9.28 -8.35
N LEU A 109 -13.22 9.04 -7.94
CA LEU A 109 -14.29 8.66 -8.87
C LEU A 109 -14.52 9.74 -9.94
N ARG A 110 -14.51 11.02 -9.54
CA ARG A 110 -14.67 12.17 -10.45
C ARG A 110 -13.52 12.29 -11.44
N GLU A 111 -12.29 12.17 -10.96
CA GLU A 111 -11.09 12.23 -11.78
C GLU A 111 -11.04 11.07 -12.79
N LEU A 112 -11.35 9.86 -12.33
CA LEU A 112 -11.41 8.67 -13.17
C LEU A 112 -12.52 8.80 -14.23
N ARG A 113 -13.69 9.32 -13.86
CA ARG A 113 -14.76 9.64 -14.82
C ARG A 113 -14.31 10.67 -15.87
N ALA A 114 -13.59 11.71 -15.46
CA ALA A 114 -13.07 12.73 -16.35
C ALA A 114 -12.04 12.15 -17.33
N GLN A 115 -11.11 11.31 -16.86
CA GLN A 115 -10.12 10.63 -17.70
C GLN A 115 -10.79 9.78 -18.78
N PHE A 116 -11.77 8.94 -18.40
CA PHE A 116 -12.48 8.13 -19.40
C PHE A 116 -13.38 8.97 -20.32
N ALA A 117 -13.90 10.11 -19.87
CA ALA A 117 -14.72 10.98 -20.72
C ALA A 117 -13.94 11.55 -21.92
N LEU A 118 -12.63 11.77 -21.79
CA LEU A 118 -11.80 12.32 -22.88
C LEU A 118 -11.86 11.45 -24.15
N ASP A 119 -11.81 10.13 -23.98
CA ASP A 119 -11.83 9.15 -25.08
C ASP A 119 -13.23 8.58 -25.32
N GLY A 120 -14.29 9.22 -24.80
CA GLY A 120 -15.66 8.73 -24.90
C GLY A 120 -15.90 7.39 -24.21
N GLY A 121 -15.08 7.07 -23.20
CA GLY A 121 -15.11 5.82 -22.46
C GLY A 121 -14.34 4.68 -23.14
N ARG A 122 -13.64 4.92 -24.25
CA ARG A 122 -12.87 3.88 -24.93
C ARG A 122 -11.58 3.59 -24.21
N VAL A 123 -11.32 2.31 -23.96
CA VAL A 123 -10.13 1.84 -23.26
C VAL A 123 -9.47 0.79 -24.12
N GLU A 124 -8.19 0.99 -24.44
CA GLU A 124 -7.40 -0.02 -25.15
C GLU A 124 -7.17 -1.21 -24.23
N GLN A 125 -7.66 -2.38 -24.64
CA GLN A 125 -7.51 -3.61 -23.88
C GLN A 125 -6.30 -4.42 -24.35
N LEU A 126 -6.12 -4.51 -25.67
CA LEU A 126 -5.07 -5.32 -26.25
C LEU A 126 -4.61 -4.73 -27.59
N THR A 127 -3.32 -4.84 -27.84
CA THR A 127 -2.71 -4.57 -29.14
C THR A 127 -2.26 -5.91 -29.72
N GLU A 128 -2.93 -6.37 -30.77
CA GLU A 128 -2.56 -7.56 -31.52
C GLU A 128 -1.68 -7.13 -32.70
N CYS A 129 -0.58 -7.82 -32.98
CA CYS A 129 0.18 -7.61 -34.20
C CYS A 129 0.69 -8.94 -34.74
N LYS A 130 0.89 -9.00 -36.05
CA LYS A 130 1.65 -10.08 -36.69
C LYS A 130 3.11 -9.66 -36.72
N LEU A 131 4.02 -10.62 -36.65
CA LEU A 131 5.44 -10.34 -36.84
C LEU A 131 5.83 -10.74 -38.26
N ASP A 132 6.52 -9.84 -38.96
CA ASP A 132 7.13 -10.17 -40.25
C ASP A 132 8.28 -11.16 -40.06
N GLY A 133 8.81 -11.73 -41.16
CA GLY A 133 9.99 -12.61 -41.15
C GLY A 133 11.28 -11.96 -40.60
N ARG A 134 11.25 -10.66 -40.27
CA ARG A 134 12.32 -9.93 -39.57
C ARG A 134 11.94 -9.52 -38.14
N PHE A 135 10.92 -10.16 -37.55
CA PHE A 135 10.38 -9.87 -36.21
C PHE A 135 9.93 -8.41 -36.01
N ARG A 136 9.54 -7.72 -37.10
CA ARG A 136 8.97 -6.38 -37.03
C ARG A 136 7.44 -6.48 -36.92
N PRO A 137 6.79 -5.63 -36.11
CA PRO A 137 5.34 -5.64 -36.00
C PRO A 137 4.70 -5.15 -37.30
N ALA A 138 3.90 -6.02 -37.91
CA ALA A 138 3.05 -5.77 -39.06
C ALA A 138 1.58 -6.03 -38.68
N ASN A 139 0.65 -5.34 -39.37
CA ASN A 139 -0.80 -5.48 -39.11
C ASN A 139 -1.17 -5.31 -37.63
N VAL A 140 -0.78 -4.18 -37.04
CA VAL A 140 -1.14 -3.81 -35.67
C VAL A 140 -2.64 -3.50 -35.59
N ARG A 141 -3.37 -4.26 -34.79
CA ARG A 141 -4.78 -4.10 -34.48
C ARG A 141 -4.94 -3.79 -33.00
N ARG A 142 -5.62 -2.69 -32.69
CA ARG A 142 -5.95 -2.31 -31.31
C ARG A 142 -7.40 -2.68 -31.04
N ARG A 143 -7.65 -3.40 -29.96
CA ARG A 143 -8.99 -3.70 -29.47
C ARG A 143 -9.32 -2.74 -28.32
N TYR A 144 -10.48 -2.12 -28.44
CA TYR A 144 -11.00 -1.20 -27.44
C TYR A 144 -12.26 -1.79 -26.80
N VAL A 145 -12.48 -1.45 -25.54
CA VAL A 145 -13.73 -1.70 -24.82
C VAL A 145 -14.32 -0.37 -24.36
N THR A 146 -15.64 -0.31 -24.22
CA THR A 146 -16.32 0.94 -23.83
C THR A 146 -16.76 0.85 -22.38
N ALA A 147 -16.23 1.72 -21.53
CA ALA A 147 -16.65 1.87 -20.15
C ALA A 147 -18.01 2.58 -20.04
N ASP A 148 -18.94 2.01 -19.30
CA ASP A 148 -20.20 2.64 -18.92
C ASP A 148 -20.00 3.56 -17.70
N LEU A 149 -19.83 4.85 -17.98
CA LEU A 149 -19.60 5.88 -16.97
C LEU A 149 -20.76 6.08 -15.97
N ASN A 150 -21.93 5.49 -16.24
CA ASN A 150 -23.09 5.55 -15.35
C ASN A 150 -23.11 4.40 -14.34
N ARG A 151 -22.26 3.38 -14.51
CA ARG A 151 -22.22 2.19 -13.64
C ARG A 151 -20.86 2.05 -12.96
N PRO A 152 -20.58 2.87 -11.93
CA PRO A 152 -19.36 2.77 -11.17
C PRO A 152 -19.33 1.52 -10.29
N VAL A 153 -18.14 0.94 -10.11
CA VAL A 153 -17.87 -0.22 -9.27
C VAL A 153 -16.70 0.10 -8.34
N VAL A 154 -16.75 -0.40 -7.12
CA VAL A 154 -15.65 -0.29 -6.16
C VAL A 154 -14.73 -1.49 -6.33
N VAL A 155 -13.43 -1.24 -6.51
CA VAL A 155 -12.42 -2.28 -6.73
C VAL A 155 -11.42 -2.27 -5.57
N HIS A 156 -11.28 -3.41 -4.90
CA HIS A 156 -10.33 -3.59 -3.82
C HIS A 156 -9.01 -4.13 -4.37
N LEU A 157 -7.95 -3.32 -4.23
CA LEU A 157 -6.61 -3.68 -4.65
C LEU A 157 -5.81 -4.14 -3.43
N ARG A 158 -5.05 -5.22 -3.59
CA ARG A 158 -4.01 -5.60 -2.65
C ARG A 158 -2.67 -5.20 -3.26
N ALA A 159 -1.89 -4.39 -2.54
CA ALA A 159 -0.49 -4.21 -2.91
C ALA A 159 0.25 -5.54 -2.72
N ALA A 160 0.86 -6.02 -3.79
CA ALA A 160 1.80 -7.15 -3.77
C ALA A 160 3.13 -6.76 -3.11
#